data_AF-A0A3B9EPV7-F1
#
_entry.id   AF-A0A3B9EPV7-F1
#
_cell.length_a   1.000
_cell.length_b   1.000
_cell.length_c   1.000
_cell.angle_alpha   90.00
_cell.angle_beta   90.00
_cell.angle_gamma   90.00
#
_symmetry.space_group_name_H-M   'P 1'
#
loop_
_entity.id
_entity.type
_entity.pdbx_description
1 polymer ?
#
loop_
_entity_poly.entity_id
_entity_poly.type
_entity_poly.pdbx_seq_one_letter_code
_entity_poly.pdbx_strand_id
1 'polypeptide(L)'
;MTSLESTATPGIDAAHQVPDVTVSVRQTFGIDSDMEVPAFSEAEEHVPERDDTYRFDRETTLAILAGFAHNRRVMIQGYHGT
;
A
#
# COMPACT_ATOMS: atom_id res chain seq x y z
N MET A 1 -16.64 9.71 -45.16
CA MET A 1 -16.14 10.42 -43.96
C MET A 1 -16.41 9.52 -42.78
N THR A 2 -15.61 8.44 -42.64
CA THR A 2 -15.73 7.50 -41.53
C THR A 2 -14.63 7.87 -40.56
N SER A 3 -15.04 8.49 -39.46
CA SER A 3 -14.15 8.89 -38.36
C SER A 3 -13.51 7.64 -37.76
N LEU A 4 -12.18 7.68 -37.62
CA LEU A 4 -11.42 6.69 -36.86
C LEU A 4 -11.59 7.00 -35.37
N GLU A 5 -12.28 6.12 -34.64
CA GLU A 5 -12.21 6.10 -33.17
C GLU A 5 -10.82 5.64 -32.76
N SER A 6 -10.11 6.51 -32.04
CA SER A 6 -8.83 6.21 -31.43
C SER A 6 -9.08 5.35 -30.19
N THR A 7 -8.72 4.07 -30.26
CA THR A 7 -8.63 3.21 -29.08
C THR A 7 -7.38 3.63 -28.29
N ALA A 8 -7.52 4.63 -27.43
CA ALA A 8 -6.55 4.89 -26.39
C ALA A 8 -6.53 3.67 -25.45
N THR A 9 -5.43 2.92 -25.48
CA THR A 9 -5.05 2.07 -24.34
C THR A 9 -5.08 2.96 -23.10
N PRO A 10 -5.76 2.57 -21.99
CA PRO A 10 -5.69 3.37 -20.78
C PRO A 10 -4.24 3.32 -20.29
N GLY A 11 -3.50 4.37 -20.64
CA GLY A 11 -2.17 4.62 -20.11
C GLY A 11 -2.33 4.84 -18.63
N ILE A 12 -1.57 4.10 -17.84
CA ILE A 12 -1.52 4.22 -16.39
C ILE A 12 -1.12 5.66 -16.08
N ASP A 13 -2.05 6.46 -15.57
CA ASP A 13 -1.82 7.87 -15.25
C ASP A 13 -0.75 7.96 -14.15
N ALA A 14 0.48 8.32 -14.55
CA ALA A 14 1.64 8.36 -13.66
C ALA A 14 1.49 9.32 -12.45
N ALA A 15 0.50 10.21 -12.49
CA ALA A 15 0.21 11.15 -11.40
C ALA A 15 -0.35 10.46 -10.13
N HIS A 16 -0.96 9.27 -10.24
CA HIS A 16 -1.50 8.51 -9.10
C HIS A 16 -0.52 7.49 -8.51
N GLN A 17 0.75 7.50 -8.92
CA GLN A 17 1.70 6.43 -8.55
C GLN A 17 2.61 6.77 -7.36
N VAL A 18 2.47 7.96 -6.77
CA VAL A 18 3.29 8.40 -5.63
C VAL A 18 2.39 8.67 -4.42
N PRO A 19 2.72 8.13 -3.24
CA PRO A 19 2.00 8.44 -2.01
C PRO A 19 1.92 9.95 -1.75
N ASP A 20 0.73 10.46 -1.44
CA ASP A 20 0.45 11.88 -1.26
C ASP A 20 0.31 12.29 0.22
N VAL A 21 0.21 11.32 1.12
CA VAL A 21 0.11 11.54 2.58
C VAL A 21 1.08 10.67 3.36
N THR A 22 1.21 10.98 4.65
CA THR A 22 1.99 10.21 5.61
C THR A 22 1.09 9.86 6.79
N VAL A 23 1.18 8.62 7.29
CA VAL A 23 0.31 8.12 8.36
C VAL A 23 1.12 7.52 9.50
N SER A 24 0.62 7.68 10.72
CA SER A 24 1.19 7.10 11.92
C SER A 24 0.94 5.58 11.96
N VAL A 25 2.01 4.79 12.12
CA VAL A 25 1.89 3.33 12.26
C VAL A 25 1.08 2.95 13.50
N ARG A 26 1.26 3.71 14.58
CA ARG A 26 0.53 3.52 15.84
C ARG A 26 -0.98 3.65 15.67
N GLN A 27 -1.42 4.68 14.96
CA GLN A 27 -2.85 4.94 14.77
C GLN A 27 -3.46 3.99 13.74
N THR A 28 -2.75 3.69 12.65
CA THR A 28 -3.27 2.89 11.54
C THR A 28 -3.30 1.38 11.85
N PHE A 29 -2.21 0.86 12.43
CA PHE A 29 -2.01 -0.57 12.65
C PHE A 29 -2.13 -0.99 14.12
N GLY A 30 -2.26 -0.04 15.06
CA GLY A 30 -2.33 -0.32 16.50
C GLY A 30 -1.01 -0.84 17.09
N ILE A 31 0.12 -0.63 16.40
CA ILE A 31 1.44 -1.07 16.84
C ILE A 31 2.16 0.09 17.52
N ASP A 32 2.60 -0.10 18.76
CA ASP A 32 3.36 0.91 19.49
C ASP A 32 4.72 1.16 18.82
N SER A 33 4.77 2.25 18.05
CA SER A 33 5.89 2.70 17.22
C SER A 33 5.70 4.19 16.91
N ASP A 34 6.81 4.93 16.85
CA ASP A 34 6.83 6.33 16.42
C ASP A 34 7.06 6.47 14.91
N MET A 35 7.07 5.35 14.18
CA MET A 35 7.24 5.34 12.73
C MET A 35 6.03 5.98 12.04
N GLU A 36 6.32 6.77 11.03
CA GLU A 36 5.35 7.22 10.03
C GLU A 36 5.71 6.65 8.66
N VAL A 37 4.70 6.36 7.86
CA VAL A 37 4.87 5.74 6.54
C VAL A 37 4.10 6.49 5.47
N PRO A 38 4.63 6.58 4.24
CA PRO A 38 3.88 7.13 3.12
C PRO A 38 2.60 6.32 2.86
N ALA A 39 1.54 6.97 2.43
CA ALA A 39 0.27 6.33 2.05
C ALA A 39 -0.47 7.15 0.99
N PHE A 40 -1.52 6.57 0.43
CA PHE A 40 -2.43 7.25 -0.49
C PHE A 40 -3.67 7.73 0.27
N SER A 41 -4.13 8.95 0.01
CA SER A 41 -5.33 9.51 0.67
C SER A 41 -6.64 8.96 0.10
N GLU A 42 -6.63 8.50 -1.15
CA GLU A 42 -7.78 7.93 -1.85
C GLU A 42 -7.55 6.45 -2.14
N ALA A 43 -8.61 5.65 -2.01
CA ALA A 43 -8.60 4.24 -2.39
C ALA A 43 -8.98 4.08 -3.88
N GLU A 44 -8.46 3.04 -4.52
CA GLU A 44 -8.82 2.66 -5.89
C GLU A 44 -9.44 1.26 -5.96
N GLU A 45 -9.89 0.84 -7.15
CA GLU A 45 -10.58 -0.44 -7.36
C GLU A 45 -9.75 -1.68 -6.97
N HIS A 46 -8.42 -1.57 -6.98
CA HIS A 46 -7.50 -2.66 -6.64
C HIS A 46 -7.25 -2.79 -5.13
N VAL A 47 -7.65 -1.78 -4.34
CA VAL A 47 -7.46 -1.79 -2.89
C VAL A 47 -8.63 -2.55 -2.25
N PRO A 48 -8.39 -3.63 -1.50
CA PRO A 48 -9.44 -4.37 -0.84
C PRO A 48 -10.11 -3.56 0.28
N GLU A 49 -11.35 -3.91 0.62
CA GLU A 49 -12.03 -3.36 1.78
C GLU A 49 -11.28 -3.70 3.08
N ARG A 50 -11.40 -2.80 4.07
CA ARG A 50 -10.78 -3.00 5.38
C ARG A 50 -11.49 -4.12 6.15
N ASP A 51 -10.70 -5.08 6.62
CA ASP A 51 -11.14 -6.15 7.52
C ASP A 51 -10.70 -5.85 8.96
N ASP A 52 -11.65 -5.48 9.82
CA ASP A 52 -11.38 -5.19 11.23
C ASP A 52 -11.09 -6.44 12.07
N THR A 53 -11.29 -7.65 11.52
CA THR A 53 -10.95 -8.91 12.19
C THR A 53 -9.50 -9.34 11.93
N TYR A 54 -8.84 -8.73 10.95
CA TYR A 54 -7.44 -9.01 10.64
C TYR A 54 -6.53 -8.62 11.80
N ARG A 55 -5.60 -9.50 12.15
CA ARG A 55 -4.63 -9.26 13.22
C ARG A 55 -3.23 -9.12 12.65
N PHE A 56 -2.70 -7.91 12.73
CA PHE A 56 -1.33 -7.62 12.33
C PHE A 56 -0.33 -8.30 13.28
N ASP A 57 0.55 -9.12 12.74
CA ASP A 57 1.78 -9.51 13.42
C ASP A 57 2.71 -8.30 13.51
N ARG A 58 3.20 -8.00 14.72
CA ARG A 58 3.95 -6.77 14.96
C ARG A 58 5.27 -6.73 14.19
N GLU A 59 6.04 -7.81 14.23
CA GLU A 59 7.39 -7.84 13.67
C GLU A 59 7.35 -7.82 12.14
N THR A 60 6.48 -8.64 11.56
CA THR A 60 6.28 -8.74 10.11
C THR A 60 5.75 -7.42 9.55
N THR A 61 4.76 -6.81 10.22
CA THR A 61 4.18 -5.53 9.78
C THR A 61 5.25 -4.43 9.80
N LEU A 62 6.00 -4.28 10.90
CA LEU A 62 7.05 -3.27 10.97
C LEU A 62 8.16 -3.48 9.93
N ALA A 63 8.53 -4.73 9.65
CA ALA A 63 9.52 -5.04 8.62
C ALA A 63 9.06 -4.60 7.23
N ILE A 64 7.81 -4.92 6.86
CA ILE A 64 7.21 -4.50 5.58
C ILE A 64 7.16 -2.98 5.48
N LEU A 65 6.65 -2.32 6.53
CA LEU A 65 6.47 -0.87 6.56
C LEU A 65 7.82 -0.13 6.46
N ALA A 66 8.85 -0.60 7.15
CA ALA A 66 10.20 -0.05 7.03
C ALA A 66 10.78 -0.27 5.62
N GLY A 67 10.53 -1.44 5.03
CA GLY A 67 10.92 -1.74 3.65
C GLY A 67 10.29 -0.80 2.65
N PHE A 68 8.98 -0.61 2.77
CA PHE A 68 8.21 0.29 1.92
C PHE A 68 8.68 1.75 2.06
N ALA A 69 8.75 2.27 3.28
CA ALA A 69 9.11 3.67 3.54
C ALA A 69 10.53 4.04 3.09
N HIS A 70 11.45 3.06 3.06
CA HIS A 70 12.86 3.31 2.72
C HIS A 70 13.30 2.68 1.39
N ASN A 71 12.36 2.19 0.58
CA ASN A 71 12.62 1.50 -0.68
C ASN A 71 13.67 0.37 -0.52
N ARG A 72 13.48 -0.48 0.50
CA ARG A 72 14.35 -1.61 0.82
C ARG A 72 13.61 -2.92 0.60
N ARG A 73 14.31 -3.90 0.03
CA ARG A 73 13.80 -5.27 -0.10
C ARG A 73 13.72 -5.91 1.28
N VAL A 74 12.59 -6.55 1.57
CA VAL A 74 12.32 -7.28 2.81
C VAL A 74 12.11 -8.75 2.47
N MET A 75 12.73 -9.64 3.22
CA MET A 75 12.52 -11.08 3.12
C MET A 75 11.69 -11.54 4.32
N ILE A 76 10.56 -12.18 4.05
CA ILE A 76 9.67 -12.74 5.08
C ILE A 76 9.63 -14.24 4.87
N GLN A 77 9.80 -14.99 5.95
CA GLN A 77 9.74 -16.44 5.92
C GLN A 77 8.83 -16.91 7.05
N GLY A 78 7.89 -17.79 6.72
CA GLY A 78 6.95 -18.39 7.64
C GLY A 78 6.56 -19.79 7.18
N TYR A 79 5.84 -20.51 8.03
CA TYR A 79 5.22 -21.76 7.65
C TYR A 79 3.98 -21.49 6.78
N HIS A 80 3.45 -22.53 6.14
CA HIS A 80 2.19 -22.36 5.42
C HIS A 80 1.07 -21.97 6.40
N GLY A 81 0.33 -20.91 6.09
CA GLY A 81 -0.78 -20.42 6.91
C GLY A 81 -0.37 -19.54 8.10
N THR A 82 0.87 -19.02 8.11
CA THR A 82 1.34 -17.99 9.05
C THR A 82 1.51 -16.66 8.37
#